data_AF-A0A7W1UFW8-F1
#
_entry.id   AF-A0A7W1UFW8-F1
#
_cell.length_a   1.000
_cell.length_b   1.000
_cell.length_c   1.000
_cell.angle_alpha   90.00
_cell.angle_beta   90.00
_cell.angle_gamma   90.00
#
_symmetry.space_group_name_H-M   'P 1'
#
loop_
_entity.id
_entity.type
_entity.pdbx_description
1 polymer ?
#
loop_
_entity_poly.entity_id
_entity_poly.type
_entity_poly.pdbx_seq_one_letter_code
_entity_poly.pdbx_strand_id
1 'polypeptide(L)'
;VLAHEMGHVYNGDMFTTTVLAGLMNTFVYFISRFIYRQVAERNEALGFGVYIALQIVLSVLAMIPISWWSRRREFAADRFAANTVGKEHMISALEGIDRWVQRTQFEYSSQDALSTMKISGKSHSFMQIFATHPPIEARVNALRQL
;
A
#
# COMPACT_ATOMS: atom_id res chain seq x y z
N VAL A 1 -5.15 -11.09 16.03
CA VAL A 1 -5.79 -9.86 15.50
C VAL A 1 -5.72 -8.70 16.49
N LEU A 2 -6.34 -8.74 17.67
CA LEU A 2 -6.24 -7.61 18.62
C LEU A 2 -4.80 -7.26 19.02
N ALA A 3 -3.95 -8.26 19.28
CA ALA A 3 -2.53 -8.00 19.54
C ALA A 3 -1.80 -7.37 18.34
N HIS A 4 -2.24 -7.64 17.11
CA HIS A 4 -1.69 -7.02 15.89
C HIS A 4 -2.09 -5.54 15.81
N GLU A 5 -3.36 -5.21 16.09
CA GLU A 5 -3.83 -3.81 16.20
C GLU A 5 -3.10 -3.04 17.31
N MET A 6 -2.89 -3.68 18.46
CA MET A 6 -2.07 -3.10 19.53
C MET A 6 -0.62 -2.90 19.09
N GLY A 7 -0.09 -3.78 18.24
CA GLY A 7 1.21 -3.63 17.61
C GLY A 7 1.30 -2.37 16.73
N HIS A 8 0.26 -2.06 15.96
CA HIS A 8 0.21 -0.81 15.18
C HIS A 8 0.22 0.44 16.07
N VAL A 9 -0.52 0.40 17.19
CA VAL A 9 -0.54 1.50 18.17
C VAL A 9 0.83 1.65 18.83
N TYR A 10 1.41 0.53 19.28
CA TYR A 10 2.72 0.50 19.94
C TYR A 10 3.84 1.02 19.03
N ASN A 11 3.80 0.67 17.74
CA ASN A 11 4.79 1.13 16.75
C ASN A 11 4.53 2.56 16.24
N GLY A 12 3.40 3.19 16.61
CA GLY A 12 3.06 4.55 16.15
C GLY A 12 2.77 4.63 14.65
N ASP A 13 2.22 3.55 14.08
CA ASP A 13 2.09 3.36 12.63
C ASP A 13 1.18 4.39 11.95
N MET A 14 0.12 4.81 12.64
CA MET A 14 -0.79 5.86 12.15
C MET A 14 -0.09 7.21 12.05
N PHE A 15 0.73 7.56 13.06
CA PHE A 15 1.47 8.81 13.07
C PHE A 15 2.53 8.82 11.96
N THR A 16 3.36 7.77 11.88
CA THR A 16 4.44 7.70 10.88
C THR A 16 3.91 7.73 9.45
N THR A 17 2.82 7.02 9.18
CA THR A 17 2.20 6.99 7.85
C THR A 17 1.61 8.35 7.48
N THR A 18 0.97 9.05 8.43
CA THR A 18 0.40 10.39 8.21
C THR A 18 1.49 11.41 7.93
N VAL A 19 2.56 11.41 8.73
CA VAL A 19 3.72 12.29 8.53
C VAL A 19 4.39 12.00 7.18
N LEU A 20 4.59 10.72 6.84
CA LEU A 20 5.17 10.32 5.57
C LEU A 20 4.32 10.81 4.39
N ALA A 21 3.00 10.62 4.44
CA ALA A 21 2.09 11.08 3.40
C ALA A 21 2.12 12.61 3.24
N GLY A 22 2.14 13.36 4.34
CA GLY A 22 2.25 14.82 4.33
C GLY A 22 3.58 15.30 3.74
N LEU A 23 4.69 14.66 4.12
CA LEU A 23 6.02 14.94 3.57
C LEU A 23 6.07 14.66 2.06
N MET A 24 5.53 13.53 1.62
CA MET A 24 5.49 13.18 0.19
C MET A 24 4.67 14.19 -0.62
N ASN A 25 3.49 14.60 -0.14
CA ASN A 25 2.70 15.65 -0.79
C ASN A 25 3.49 16.97 -0.89
N THR A 26 4.20 17.33 0.19
CA THR A 26 5.04 18.54 0.22
C THR A 26 6.15 18.48 -0.82
N PHE A 27 6.83 17.33 -0.98
CA PHE A 27 7.84 17.14 -2.03
C PHE A 27 7.25 17.25 -3.43
N VAL A 28 6.12 16.59 -3.69
CA VAL A 28 5.42 16.67 -4.98
C VAL A 28 5.11 18.12 -5.32
N TYR A 29 4.50 18.86 -4.39
CA TYR A 29 4.16 20.27 -4.58
C TYR A 29 5.41 21.13 -4.79
N PHE A 30 6.42 20.99 -3.93
CA PHE A 30 7.63 21.81 -3.97
C PHE A 30 8.41 21.63 -5.27
N ILE A 31 8.65 20.38 -5.70
CA ILE A 31 9.39 20.07 -6.92
C ILE A 31 8.60 20.52 -8.15
N SER A 32 7.30 20.24 -8.20
CA SER A 32 6.44 20.68 -9.31
C SER A 32 6.42 22.20 -9.42
N ARG A 33 6.33 22.91 -8.28
CA ARG A 33 6.30 24.37 -8.24
C ARG A 33 7.65 24.98 -8.60
N PHE A 34 8.76 24.36 -8.20
CA PHE A 34 10.10 24.81 -8.55
C PHE A 34 10.31 24.76 -10.07
N ILE A 35 10.00 23.62 -10.71
CA ILE A 35 10.13 23.48 -12.16
C ILE A 35 9.14 24.39 -12.91
N TYR A 36 7.90 24.50 -12.42
CA TYR A 36 6.90 25.41 -12.99
C TYR A 36 7.43 26.84 -13.14
N ARG A 37 8.07 27.40 -12.11
CA ARG A 37 8.57 28.78 -12.14
C ARG A 37 9.57 29.01 -13.27
N GLN A 38 10.51 28.09 -13.45
CA GLN A 38 11.55 28.18 -14.50
C GLN A 38 10.97 28.11 -15.92
N VAL A 39 9.88 27.36 -16.09
CA VAL A 39 9.26 27.12 -17.40
C VAL A 39 8.23 28.21 -17.73
N ALA A 40 7.44 28.61 -16.74
CA ALA A 40 6.41 29.64 -16.87
C ALA A 40 7.00 31.03 -17.20
N GLU A 41 8.24 31.31 -16.80
CA GLU A 41 8.97 32.52 -17.19
C GLU A 41 9.09 32.69 -18.72
N ARG A 42 9.15 31.59 -19.47
CA ARG A 42 9.26 31.61 -20.94
C ARG A 42 7.93 31.45 -21.65
N ASN A 43 7.06 30.61 -21.09
CA ASN A 43 5.73 30.36 -21.63
C ASN A 43 4.81 29.85 -20.52
N GLU A 44 3.86 30.67 -20.10
CA GLU A 44 2.95 30.36 -19.00
C GLU A 44 2.05 29.15 -19.30
N ALA A 45 1.53 29.03 -20.53
CA ALA A 45 0.67 27.92 -20.92
C ALA A 45 1.42 26.58 -20.90
N LEU A 46 2.68 26.57 -21.38
CA LEU A 46 3.54 25.39 -21.33
C LEU A 46 3.97 25.09 -19.88
N GLY A 47 4.24 26.11 -19.07
CA GLY A 47 4.51 25.98 -17.64
C GLY A 47 3.36 25.28 -16.90
N PHE A 48 2.12 25.70 -17.14
CA PHE A 48 0.93 25.08 -16.55
C PHE A 48 0.78 23.61 -16.94
N GLY A 49 0.97 23.28 -18.23
CA GLY A 49 0.95 21.90 -18.70
C GLY A 49 2.02 21.03 -18.03
N VAL A 50 3.25 21.54 -17.91
CA VAL A 50 4.36 20.86 -17.21
C VAL A 50 4.05 20.67 -15.73
N TYR A 51 3.45 21.66 -15.06
CA TYR A 51 3.06 21.56 -13.66
C TYR A 51 2.08 20.43 -13.40
N ILE A 52 1.03 20.31 -14.22
CA ILE A 52 0.05 19.22 -14.10
C ILE A 52 0.70 17.86 -14.36
N ALA A 53 1.54 17.76 -15.41
CA ALA A 53 2.25 16.52 -15.72
C ALA A 53 3.16 16.07 -14.56
N LEU A 54 3.92 17.00 -13.97
CA LEU A 54 4.78 16.73 -12.82
C LEU A 54 3.99 16.33 -11.58
N GLN A 55 2.87 16.99 -11.29
CA GLN A 55 1.98 16.62 -10.18
C GLN A 55 1.52 15.17 -10.29
N ILE A 56 1.09 14.73 -11.48
CA ILE A 56 0.65 13.36 -11.71
C ILE A 56 1.83 12.38 -11.54
N VAL A 57 2.93 12.61 -12.24
CA VAL A 57 4.08 11.69 -12.23
C VAL A 57 4.69 11.57 -10.83
N LEU A 58 4.93 12.70 -10.16
CA LEU A 58 5.51 12.70 -8.83
C LEU A 58 4.55 12.12 -7.78
N SER A 59 3.23 12.28 -7.93
CA SER A 59 2.25 11.64 -7.04
C SER A 59 2.29 10.11 -7.15
N VAL A 60 2.42 9.58 -8.37
CA VAL A 60 2.59 8.13 -8.57
C VAL A 60 3.89 7.64 -7.94
N LEU A 61 4.99 8.41 -8.09
CA LEU A 61 6.27 8.08 -7.46
C LEU A 61 6.22 8.17 -5.93
N ALA A 62 5.52 9.16 -5.38
CA ALA A 62 5.29 9.32 -3.95
C ALA A 62 4.54 8.13 -3.33
N MET A 63 3.72 7.42 -4.11
CA MET A 63 3.02 6.23 -3.62
C MET A 63 3.96 5.07 -3.34
N ILE A 64 5.12 4.99 -4.00
CA ILE A 64 6.10 3.90 -3.83
C ILE A 64 6.63 3.83 -2.39
N PRO A 65 7.23 4.89 -1.80
CA PRO A 65 7.72 4.83 -0.42
C PRO A 65 6.58 4.66 0.60
N ILE A 66 5.40 5.23 0.33
CA ILE A 66 4.22 5.08 1.21
C ILE A 66 3.76 3.62 1.25
N SER A 67 3.56 2.99 0.08
CA SER A 67 3.15 1.59 0.00
C SER A 67 4.23 0.64 0.53
N TRP A 68 5.51 0.96 0.33
CA TRP A 68 6.60 0.18 0.92
C TRP A 68 6.62 0.24 2.45
N TRP A 69 6.51 1.44 3.03
CA TRP A 69 6.41 1.60 4.49
C TRP A 69 5.16 0.89 5.02
N SER A 70 4.05 0.98 4.29
CA SER A 70 2.81 0.28 4.62
C SER A 70 2.99 -1.22 4.74
N ARG A 71 3.68 -1.86 3.80
CA ARG A 71 3.95 -3.30 3.89
C ARG A 71 4.88 -3.65 5.05
N ARG A 72 5.90 -2.83 5.30
CA ARG A 72 6.89 -3.10 6.37
C ARG A 72 6.25 -3.09 7.77
N ARG A 73 5.27 -2.22 8.00
CA ARG A 73 4.59 -2.10 9.30
C ARG A 73 3.79 -3.35 9.66
N GLU A 74 3.17 -3.99 8.67
CA GLU A 74 2.35 -5.21 8.87
C GLU A 74 3.20 -6.35 9.44
N PHE A 75 4.42 -6.54 8.92
CA PHE A 75 5.35 -7.56 9.44
C PHE A 75 5.80 -7.24 10.87
N ALA A 76 5.96 -5.95 11.21
CA ALA A 76 6.32 -5.54 12.56
C ALA A 76 5.17 -5.81 13.56
N ALA A 77 3.94 -5.51 13.16
CA ALA A 77 2.74 -5.80 13.95
C ALA A 77 2.48 -7.31 14.08
N ASP A 78 2.74 -8.10 13.03
CA ASP A 78 2.69 -9.58 13.08
C ASP A 78 3.68 -10.15 14.08
N ARG A 79 4.93 -9.67 14.05
CA ARG A 79 5.96 -10.08 15.00
C ARG A 79 5.59 -9.70 16.43
N PHE A 80 5.01 -8.51 16.63
CA PHE A 80 4.51 -8.10 17.95
C PHE A 80 3.41 -9.07 18.44
N ALA A 81 2.42 -9.37 17.61
CA ALA A 81 1.36 -10.31 17.96
C ALA A 81 1.89 -11.71 18.26
N ALA A 82 2.87 -12.19 17.47
CA ALA A 82 3.53 -13.47 17.69
C ALA A 82 4.28 -13.53 19.02
N ASN A 83 4.95 -12.45 19.41
CA ASN A 83 5.68 -12.35 20.67
C ASN A 83 4.74 -12.23 21.89
N THR A 84 3.57 -11.60 21.74
CA THR A 84 2.64 -11.38 22.85
C THR A 84 1.68 -12.55 23.09
N VAL A 85 1.13 -13.13 22.01
CA VAL A 85 0.05 -14.15 22.10
C VAL A 85 0.50 -15.49 21.54
N GLY A 86 1.61 -15.55 20.80
CA GLY A 86 2.13 -16.76 20.17
C GLY A 86 1.92 -16.78 18.66
N LYS A 87 2.95 -17.23 17.91
CA LYS A 87 2.95 -17.22 16.44
C LYS A 87 1.85 -18.09 15.81
N GLU A 88 1.53 -19.23 16.44
CA GLU A 88 0.54 -20.18 15.90
C GLU A 88 -0.87 -19.61 15.85
N HIS A 89 -1.24 -18.78 16.83
CA HIS A 89 -2.54 -18.10 16.84
C HIS A 89 -2.66 -17.07 15.72
N MET A 90 -1.56 -16.39 15.39
CA MET A 90 -1.54 -15.43 14.30
C MET A 90 -1.55 -16.12 12.93
N ILE A 91 -0.81 -17.21 12.76
CA ILE A 91 -0.83 -18.04 11.55
C ILE A 91 -2.24 -18.58 11.31
N SER A 92 -2.87 -19.17 12.33
CA SER A 92 -4.24 -19.70 12.24
C SER A 92 -5.27 -18.62 11.87
N ALA A 93 -5.13 -17.40 12.41
CA ALA A 93 -5.98 -16.28 12.05
C ALA A 93 -5.80 -15.87 10.58
N LEU A 94 -4.56 -15.78 10.09
CA LEU A 94 -4.25 -15.45 8.71
C LEU A 94 -4.78 -16.51 7.72
N GLU A 95 -4.59 -17.80 8.03
CA GLU A 95 -5.16 -18.91 7.24
C GLU A 95 -6.70 -18.93 7.28
N GLY A 96 -7.30 -18.50 8.40
CA GLY A 96 -8.74 -18.25 8.50
C GLY A 96 -9.23 -17.18 7.54
N ILE A 97 -8.53 -16.04 7.49
CA ILE A 97 -8.84 -14.92 6.59
C ILE A 97 -8.66 -15.33 5.12
N ASP A 98 -7.56 -16.01 4.79
CA ASP A 98 -7.28 -16.46 3.41
C ASP A 98 -8.39 -17.38 2.88
N ARG A 99 -8.83 -18.36 3.69
CA ARG A 99 -9.97 -19.23 3.32
C ARG A 99 -11.25 -18.44 3.08
N TRP A 100 -11.53 -17.40 3.86
CA TRP A 100 -12.72 -16.56 3.68
C TRP A 100 -12.62 -15.70 2.41
N VAL A 101 -11.46 -15.11 2.15
CA VAL A 101 -11.21 -14.32 0.94
C VAL A 101 -11.34 -15.19 -0.32
N GLN A 102 -10.79 -16.40 -0.32
CA GLN A 102 -10.91 -17.31 -1.46
C GLN A 102 -12.36 -17.71 -1.74
N ARG A 103 -13.15 -17.96 -0.68
CA ARG A 103 -14.59 -18.27 -0.81
C ARG A 103 -15.39 -17.11 -1.38
N THR A 104 -15.18 -15.89 -0.87
CA THR A 104 -15.91 -14.70 -1.34
C THR A 104 -15.52 -14.30 -2.77
N GLN A 105 -14.26 -14.47 -3.17
CA GLN A 105 -13.84 -14.26 -4.57
C GLN A 105 -14.50 -15.25 -5.53
N PHE A 106 -14.67 -16.52 -5.11
CA PHE A 106 -15.36 -17.52 -5.89
C PHE A 106 -16.85 -17.17 -6.06
N GLU A 107 -17.51 -16.75 -4.99
CA GLU A 107 -18.93 -16.37 -4.97
C GLU A 107 -19.21 -15.13 -5.84
N TYR A 108 -18.37 -14.09 -5.75
CA TYR A 108 -18.48 -12.91 -6.62
C TYR A 108 -18.19 -13.21 -8.10
N SER A 109 -17.25 -14.12 -8.39
CA SER A 109 -16.97 -14.52 -9.79
C SER A 109 -18.16 -15.21 -10.46
N SER A 110 -19.05 -15.82 -9.68
CA SER A 110 -20.23 -16.53 -10.16
C SER A 110 -21.46 -15.65 -10.36
N GLN A 111 -21.47 -14.42 -9.84
CA GLN A 111 -22.64 -13.53 -9.85
C GLN A 111 -22.47 -12.24 -10.66
N ASP A 112 -21.26 -11.91 -11.11
CA ASP A 112 -20.99 -10.57 -11.66
C ASP A 112 -21.01 -10.53 -13.20
N ALA A 113 -21.95 -9.75 -13.75
CA ALA A 113 -22.06 -9.44 -15.19
C ALA A 113 -20.86 -8.61 -15.72
N LEU A 114 -20.02 -8.10 -14.82
CA LEU A 114 -18.74 -7.44 -15.11
C LEU A 114 -17.56 -8.40 -15.33
N SER A 115 -17.79 -9.72 -15.24
CA SER A 115 -16.77 -10.75 -15.55
C SER A 115 -16.18 -10.62 -16.96
N THR A 116 -16.89 -10.00 -17.90
CA THR A 116 -16.43 -9.74 -19.28
C THR A 116 -15.40 -8.59 -19.39
N MET A 117 -15.30 -7.71 -18.38
CA MET A 117 -14.30 -6.63 -18.32
C MET A 117 -12.99 -7.06 -17.65
N LYS A 118 -12.92 -8.29 -17.12
CA LYS A 118 -11.67 -8.86 -16.61
C LYS A 118 -10.83 -9.32 -17.80
N ILE A 119 -10.07 -8.36 -18.33
CA ILE A 119 -8.92 -8.60 -19.18
C ILE A 119 -8.06 -9.69 -18.52
N SER A 120 -8.13 -10.88 -19.13
CA SER A 120 -7.17 -11.95 -19.00
C SER A 120 -5.75 -11.39 -19.14
N GLY A 121 -4.96 -11.43 -18.06
CA GLY A 121 -3.54 -11.11 -18.16
C GLY A 121 -2.90 -10.67 -16.85
N LYS A 122 -2.40 -11.64 -16.07
CA LYS A 122 -1.21 -11.55 -15.20
C LYS A 122 -0.92 -10.18 -14.51
N SER A 123 -1.93 -9.48 -14.00
CA SER A 123 -1.74 -8.15 -13.37
C SER A 123 -1.36 -8.23 -11.90
N HIS A 124 -1.09 -9.43 -11.37
CA HIS A 124 -0.66 -9.60 -9.99
C HIS A 124 0.63 -8.83 -9.67
N SER A 125 1.56 -8.66 -10.63
CA SER A 125 2.88 -8.08 -10.35
C SER A 125 2.89 -6.55 -10.25
N PHE A 126 2.21 -5.82 -11.13
CA PHE A 126 2.13 -4.35 -11.04
C PHE A 126 1.20 -3.89 -9.91
N MET A 127 0.10 -4.61 -9.65
CA MET A 127 -0.78 -4.33 -8.52
C MET A 127 -0.11 -4.63 -7.17
N GLN A 128 0.84 -5.56 -7.10
CA GLN A 128 1.60 -5.84 -5.87
C GLN A 128 2.45 -4.67 -5.41
N ILE A 129 2.95 -3.82 -6.32
CA ILE A 129 3.77 -2.65 -5.96
C ILE A 129 2.92 -1.61 -5.23
N PHE A 130 1.65 -1.47 -5.65
CA PHE A 130 0.67 -0.55 -5.06
C PHE A 130 -0.15 -1.17 -3.93
N ALA A 131 -0.07 -2.49 -3.72
CA ALA A 131 -0.72 -3.16 -2.61
C ALA A 131 -0.22 -2.61 -1.26
N THR A 132 -1.16 -2.16 -0.44
CA THR A 132 -0.93 -1.57 0.89
C THR A 132 -0.67 -2.63 1.96
N HIS A 133 -1.12 -3.87 1.72
CA HIS A 133 -0.85 -5.04 2.56
C HIS A 133 -0.02 -6.07 1.78
N PRO A 134 0.98 -6.71 2.42
CA PRO A 134 1.72 -7.80 1.83
C PRO A 134 0.82 -9.04 1.69
N PRO A 135 1.11 -9.94 0.73
CA PRO A 135 0.34 -11.17 0.55
C PRO A 135 0.36 -12.01 1.83
N ILE A 136 -0.76 -12.66 2.13
CA ILE A 136 -0.94 -13.45 3.36
C ILE A 136 0.14 -14.54 3.47
N GLU A 137 0.46 -15.20 2.36
CA GLU A 137 1.52 -16.22 2.28
C GLU A 137 2.88 -15.68 2.77
N ALA A 138 3.25 -14.45 2.37
CA ALA A 138 4.50 -13.85 2.80
C ALA A 138 4.51 -13.55 4.31
N ARG A 139 3.35 -13.14 4.86
CA ARG A 139 3.20 -12.90 6.31
C ARG A 139 3.30 -14.20 7.10
N VAL A 140 2.62 -15.27 6.65
CA VAL A 140 2.68 -16.60 7.26
C VAL A 140 4.11 -17.16 7.21
N ASN A 141 4.79 -17.05 6.07
CA ASN A 141 6.18 -17.50 5.95
C ASN A 141 7.12 -16.73 6.87
N ALA A 142 6.96 -15.41 6.98
CA ALA A 142 7.74 -14.59 7.91
C ALA A 142 7.49 -15.02 9.38
N LEU A 143 6.24 -15.30 9.75
CA LEU A 143 5.89 -15.78 11.09
C LEU A 143 6.46 -17.17 11.41
N ARG A 144 6.51 -18.07 10.42
CA ARG A 144 7.11 -19.40 10.60
C ARG A 144 8.62 -19.35 10.80
N GLN A 145 9.27 -18.30 10.28
CA GLN A 145 10.72 -18.06 10.42
C GLN A 145 11.10 -17.33 11.72
N LEU A 146 10.12 -16.90 12.54
CA LEU A 146 10.34 -16.38 13.90
C LEU A 146 10.60 -17.50 14.91
#